data_AF-A0A926NMM1-F1
#
_entry.id   AF-A0A926NMM1-F1
#
_cell.length_a   1.000
_cell.length_b   1.000
_cell.length_c   1.000
_cell.angle_alpha   90.00
_cell.angle_beta   90.00
_cell.angle_gamma   90.00
#
_symmetry.space_group_name_H-M   'P 1'
#
loop_
_entity.id
_entity.type
_entity.pdbx_description
1 polymer ?
#
loop_
_entity_poly.entity_id
_entity_poly.type
_entity_poly.pdbx_seq_one_letter_code
_entity_poly.pdbx_strand_id
1 'polypeptide(L)' 'MLLEGIDYYINTDGNFVFTEAYHLKRGYCCKNKCLHCPWGYGREKQDNKSKDK' A
#
# COMPACT_ATOMS: atom_id res chain seq x y z
N MET A 1 9.08 -13.06 -11.60
CA MET A 1 10.08 -11.99 -11.43
C MET A 1 9.39 -10.72 -10.98
N LEU A 2 10.03 -9.96 -10.09
CA LEU A 2 9.62 -8.61 -9.68
C LEU A 2 10.19 -7.60 -10.69
N LEU A 3 9.38 -6.65 -11.12
CA LEU A 3 9.80 -5.58 -12.04
C LEU A 3 9.87 -4.23 -11.31
N GLU A 4 11.05 -3.60 -11.33
CA GLU A 4 11.24 -2.26 -10.78
C GLU A 4 10.36 -1.23 -11.52
N GLY A 5 9.76 -0.31 -10.78
CA GLY A 5 8.78 0.68 -11.28
C GLY A 5 7.35 0.15 -11.36
N ILE A 6 7.13 -1.16 -11.42
CA ILE A 6 5.79 -1.77 -11.45
C ILE A 6 5.47 -2.46 -10.13
N ASP A 7 6.27 -3.44 -9.72
CA ASP A 7 6.05 -4.21 -8.50
C ASP A 7 6.63 -3.50 -7.26
N TYR A 8 7.74 -2.78 -7.43
CA TYR A 8 8.38 -2.02 -6.35
C TYR A 8 9.22 -0.87 -6.91
N TYR A 9 9.61 0.07 -6.05
CA TYR A 9 10.63 1.08 -6.34
C TYR A 9 11.55 1.26 -5.15
N ILE A 10 12.76 1.78 -5.39
CA ILE A 10 13.69 2.14 -4.33
C ILE A 10 13.49 3.62 -4.01
N ASN A 11 13.18 3.93 -2.74
CA ASN A 11 13.05 5.31 -2.31
C ASN A 11 14.42 5.98 -2.12
N THR A 12 14.46 7.29 -1.90
CA THR A 12 15.70 8.05 -1.67
C THR A 12 16.56 7.54 -0.50
N ASP A 13 15.93 6.84 0.45
CA ASP A 13 16.57 6.20 1.60
C ASP A 13 17.22 4.83 1.26
N GLY A 14 17.09 4.35 0.02
CA GLY A 14 17.57 3.02 -0.39
C GLY A 14 16.62 1.88 -0.02
N ASN A 15 15.42 2.19 0.47
CA ASN A 15 14.45 1.18 0.91
C ASN A 15 13.55 0.71 -0.22
N PHE A 16 13.28 -0.60 -0.25
CA PHE A 16 12.31 -1.21 -1.17
C PHE A 16 10.88 -0.86 -0.75
N VAL A 17 10.17 -0.16 -1.62
CA VAL A 17 8.75 0.17 -1.44
C VAL A 17 7.93 -0.61 -2.46
N PHE A 18 7.17 -1.59 -1.98
CA PHE A 18 6.27 -2.38 -2.82
C PHE A 18 5.04 -1.56 -3.20
N THR A 19 4.63 -1.68 -4.45
CA THR A 19 3.45 -1.02 -4.99
C THR A 19 2.19 -1.86 -4.76
N GLU A 20 1.04 -1.25 -5.05
CA GLU A 20 -0.24 -1.95 -5.05
C GLU A 20 -0.26 -3.14 -6.03
N ALA A 21 0.34 -2.98 -7.21
CA ALA A 21 0.38 -4.01 -8.25
C ALA A 21 1.04 -5.30 -7.76
N TYR A 22 2.15 -5.18 -7.01
CA TYR A 22 2.79 -6.34 -6.40
C TYR A 22 1.87 -7.04 -5.40
N HIS A 23 1.16 -6.27 -4.58
CA HIS A 23 0.23 -6.82 -3.61
C HIS A 23 -0.95 -7.54 -4.29
N LEU A 24 -1.48 -7.00 -5.38
CA LEU A 24 -2.53 -7.63 -6.18
C LEU A 24 -2.03 -8.93 -6.84
N LYS A 25 -0.83 -8.90 -7.43
CA LYS A 25 -0.18 -10.08 -8.05
C LYS A 25 0.08 -11.20 -7.05
N ARG A 26 0.39 -10.85 -5.79
CA ARG A 26 0.53 -11.80 -4.68
C ARG A 26 -0.81 -12.44 -4.28
N GLY A 27 -1.92 -11.73 -4.49
CA GLY A 27 -3.28 -12.26 -4.30
C GLY A 27 -3.77 -12.31 -2.85
N TYR A 28 -2.99 -11.85 -1.86
CA TYR A 28 -3.43 -11.81 -0.46
C TYR A 28 -2.84 -10.67 0.37
N CYS A 29 -3.62 -10.22 1.35
CA CYS A 29 -3.20 -9.21 2.30
C CYS A 29 -2.23 -9.80 3.33
N CYS A 30 -1.02 -9.24 3.40
CA CYS A 30 0.01 -9.67 4.35
C CYS A 30 -0.13 -9.07 5.76
N LYS A 31 -1.11 -8.17 5.97
CA LYS A 31 -1.39 -7.51 7.26
C LYS A 31 -0.19 -6.76 7.88
N ASN A 32 0.79 -6.35 7.08
CA ASN A 32 1.97 -5.60 7.52
C ASN A 32 1.81 -4.07 7.44
N LYS A 33 0.57 -3.56 7.35
CA LYS A 33 0.28 -2.11 7.23
C LYS A 33 1.12 -1.41 6.14
N CYS A 34 1.20 -2.01 4.95
CA CYS A 34 1.97 -1.48 3.83
C CYS A 34 1.42 -0.14 3.34
N LEU A 35 2.30 0.79 2.93
CA LEU A 35 1.94 2.10 2.37
C LEU A 35 0.93 2.00 1.22
N HIS A 36 1.23 1.14 0.24
CA HIS A 36 0.42 0.93 -0.97
C HIS A 36 -0.51 -0.29 -0.85
N CYS A 37 -1.08 -0.52 0.33
CA CYS A 37 -1.99 -1.66 0.53
C CYS A 37 -3.29 -1.47 -0.28
N PRO A 38 -3.60 -2.38 -1.25
CA PRO A 38 -4.85 -2.29 -2.03
C PRO A 38 -6.09 -2.48 -1.16
N TRP A 39 -5.96 -3.25 -0.07
CA TRP A 39 -7.06 -3.53 0.85
C TRP A 39 -7.23 -2.47 1.94
N GLY A 40 -6.41 -1.41 1.94
CA GLY A 40 -6.47 -0.35 2.96
C GLY A 40 -6.16 -0.83 4.38
N TYR A 41 -5.48 -1.97 4.54
CA TYR A 41 -5.17 -2.52 5.86
C TYR A 41 -4.20 -1.61 6.62
N GLY A 42 -4.58 -1.21 7.84
CA GLY A 42 -3.77 -0.34 8.68
C GLY A 42 -3.91 1.15 8.39
N ARG A 43 -4.74 1.56 7.43
CA ARG A 43 -5.21 2.94 7.35
C ARG A 43 -6.34 3.11 8.35
N GLU A 44 -6.16 3.96 9.35
CA GLU A 44 -7.30 4.43 10.14
C GLU A 44 -8.24 5.16 9.17
N LYS A 45 -9.47 4.66 9.06
CA LYS A 45 -10.53 5.42 8.39
C LYS A 45 -10.69 6.69 9.20
N GLN A 46 -10.15 7.80 8.72
CA GLN A 46 -10.66 9.09 9.15
C GLN A 46 -12.09 9.14 8.62
N ASP A 47 -13.02 8.75 9.48
CA ASP A 47 -14.44 9.05 9.37
C ASP A 47 -14.54 10.57 9.31
N ASN A 48 -14.34 11.14 8.12
CA ASN A 48 -14.85 12.45 7.78
C ASN A 48 -16.38 12.33 7.73
N LYS A 49 -17.02 12.11 8.89
CA LYS A 49 -18.31 12.71 9.12
C LYS A 49 -18.07 14.21 9.14
N SER A 50 -18.17 14.82 7.96
CA SER A 50 -18.89 16.09 7.85
C SER A 50 -20.26 15.88 8.50
N LYS A 51 -20.31 16.06 9.82
CA LYS A 51 -21.51 16.57 10.48
C LYS A 51 -21.51 18.05 10.13
N ASP A 52 -22.13 18.37 9.00
CA ASP A 52 -22.91 19.59 8.90
C ASP A 52 -23.85 19.60 10.12
N LYS A 53 -23.62 20.54 11.05
CA LYS A 53 -24.51 20.83 12.16
C LYS A 53 -24.61 22.34 12.29
#